data_AF-A0A1F5LS30-F1
#
_entry.id   AF-A0A1F5LS30-F1
#
_cell.length_a   1.000
_cell.length_b   1.000
_cell.length_c   1.000
_cell.angle_alpha   90.00
_cell.angle_beta   90.00
_cell.angle_gamma   90.00
#
_symmetry.space_group_name_H-M   'P 1'
#
loop_
_entity.id
_entity.type
_entity.pdbx_description
1 polymer ?
#
loop_
_entity_poly.entity_id
_entity_poly.type
_entity_poly.pdbx_seq_one_letter_code
_entity_poly.pdbx_strand_id
1 'polypeptide(L)'
;MLPRDSKCGALIRQEHVQLTPLMIPKSPDFDVKDSQFFGKFTKLPSPEEVRSQAKAQHLAGVCPDNRKTFSLEGPHVRPPPVIFKDLGLFVKWGSAARISEGQCLYAPGQLLKDQVPVPEIYGWREDGGQTFIYMEYLHAQTLEQAWEKLESDDRVSICCELRTIYNNIRHLEQKPAESFIGTILSTASAFF
;
A
#
# COMPACT_ATOMS: atom_id res chain seq x y z
N MET A 1 -13.42 -44.84 10.94
CA MET A 1 -12.09 -44.27 10.58
C MET A 1 -12.34 -42.78 10.34
N LEU A 2 -11.63 -41.93 11.09
CA LEU A 2 -11.94 -40.56 11.54
C LEU A 2 -12.60 -39.57 10.53
N PRO A 3 -13.47 -38.64 11.00
CA PRO A 3 -13.78 -37.42 10.27
C PRO A 3 -12.61 -36.42 10.41
N ARG A 4 -12.16 -35.83 9.29
CA ARG A 4 -11.21 -34.71 9.33
C ARG A 4 -12.01 -33.42 9.45
N ASP A 5 -12.13 -32.95 10.68
CA ASP A 5 -12.52 -31.59 10.96
C ASP A 5 -11.43 -30.65 10.41
N SER A 6 -11.71 -30.01 9.27
CA SER A 6 -10.97 -28.82 8.85
C SER A 6 -11.28 -27.71 9.85
N LYS A 7 -10.40 -27.56 10.84
CA LYS A 7 -10.38 -26.45 11.78
C LYS A 7 -10.15 -25.14 11.01
N CYS A 8 -11.24 -24.53 10.57
CA CYS A 8 -11.27 -23.12 10.19
C CYS A 8 -11.03 -22.29 11.46
N GLY A 9 -9.79 -21.83 11.63
CA GLY A 9 -9.40 -20.70 12.48
C GLY A 9 -9.77 -20.79 13.96
N ALA A 10 -8.78 -21.06 14.81
CA ALA A 10 -8.91 -20.72 16.23
C ALA A 10 -9.17 -19.21 16.37
N LEU A 11 -10.29 -18.84 16.99
CA LEU A 11 -10.60 -17.46 17.38
C LEU A 11 -9.62 -17.05 18.48
N ILE A 12 -8.50 -16.46 18.09
CA ILE A 12 -7.65 -15.71 19.02
C ILE A 12 -8.45 -14.48 19.43
N ARG A 13 -8.66 -14.28 20.73
CA ARG A 13 -9.15 -13.01 21.27
C ARG A 13 -8.09 -11.95 20.96
N GLN A 14 -8.25 -11.26 19.84
CA GLN A 14 -7.43 -10.11 19.50
C GLN A 14 -8.06 -8.88 20.15
N GLU A 15 -7.28 -8.16 20.95
CA GLU A 15 -7.68 -6.83 21.42
C GLU A 15 -7.95 -5.95 20.20
N HIS A 16 -9.06 -5.21 20.22
CA HIS A 16 -9.43 -4.32 19.13
C HIS A 16 -8.32 -3.27 18.94
N VAL A 17 -7.69 -3.27 17.76
CA VAL A 17 -6.60 -2.35 17.46
C VAL A 17 -7.21 -1.03 17.02
N GLN A 18 -6.98 0.02 17.81
CA GLN A 18 -7.53 1.34 17.55
C GLN A 18 -6.62 2.16 16.64
N LEU A 19 -7.19 2.67 15.54
CA LEU A 19 -6.54 3.66 14.71
C LEU A 19 -6.87 5.06 15.23
N THR A 20 -5.83 5.88 15.47
CA THR A 20 -5.99 7.32 15.76
C THR A 20 -5.25 8.17 14.73
N PRO A 21 -5.77 9.35 14.34
CA PRO A 21 -5.11 10.23 13.37
C PRO A 21 -3.73 10.76 13.80
N LEU A 22 -3.37 10.62 15.09
CA LEU A 22 -2.05 10.97 15.62
C LEU A 22 -0.97 9.96 15.22
N MET A 23 -1.35 8.72 14.93
CA MET A 23 -0.42 7.67 14.51
C MET A 23 0.02 7.81 13.06
N ILE A 24 -0.66 8.68 12.30
CA ILE A 24 -0.43 8.86 10.87
C ILE A 24 0.35 10.14 10.63
N PRO A 25 1.57 10.04 10.06
CA PRO A 25 2.37 11.20 9.74
C PRO A 25 1.63 12.12 8.76
N LYS A 26 1.59 13.42 9.08
CA LYS A 26 0.87 14.43 8.30
C LYS A 26 1.78 15.30 7.43
N SER A 27 3.10 15.12 7.56
CA SER A 27 4.08 15.89 6.81
C SER A 27 3.96 15.59 5.31
N PRO A 28 4.07 16.62 4.44
CA PRO A 28 4.11 16.42 2.99
C PRO A 28 5.35 15.63 2.55
N ASP A 29 6.44 15.75 3.32
CA ASP A 29 7.66 14.96 3.17
C ASP A 29 7.88 14.11 4.40
N PHE A 30 7.91 12.79 4.23
CA PHE A 30 8.05 11.85 5.32
C PHE A 30 8.86 10.63 4.90
N ASP A 31 9.84 10.28 5.72
CA ASP A 31 10.65 9.07 5.58
C ASP A 31 10.35 8.14 6.76
N VAL A 32 10.02 6.88 6.48
CA VAL A 32 9.85 5.83 7.48
C VAL A 32 11.23 5.28 7.84
N LYS A 33 11.96 5.98 8.73
CA LYS A 33 13.37 5.68 9.03
C LYS A 33 13.62 4.29 9.62
N ASP A 34 12.60 3.69 10.20
CA ASP A 34 12.59 2.33 10.77
C ASP A 34 12.22 1.25 9.74
N SER A 35 11.90 1.61 8.49
CA SER A 35 11.57 0.64 7.44
C SER A 35 12.77 -0.18 6.97
N GLN A 36 12.51 -1.34 6.38
CA GLN A 36 13.55 -2.22 5.86
C GLN A 36 14.44 -1.54 4.80
N PHE A 37 13.90 -0.56 4.07
CA PHE A 37 14.64 0.22 3.09
C PHE A 37 15.82 0.96 3.73
N PHE A 38 15.59 1.64 4.87
CA PHE A 38 16.62 2.43 5.53
C PHE A 38 17.63 1.61 6.33
N GLY A 39 17.36 0.31 6.53
CA GLY A 39 18.36 -0.64 6.97
C GLY A 39 19.42 -0.95 5.90
N LYS A 40 19.11 -0.73 4.61
CA LYS A 40 19.99 -1.03 3.47
C LYS A 40 20.50 0.22 2.75
N PHE A 41 19.69 1.27 2.69
CA PHE A 41 19.96 2.49 1.93
C PHE A 41 19.80 3.73 2.81
N THR A 42 20.50 4.82 2.49
CA THR A 42 20.50 6.02 3.34
C THR A 42 19.43 7.04 2.95
N LYS A 43 18.98 7.03 1.70
CA LYS A 43 18.02 8.00 1.14
C LYS A 43 17.12 7.35 0.09
N LEU A 44 15.89 7.84 0.00
CA LEU A 44 15.01 7.57 -1.12
C LEU A 44 15.46 8.36 -2.36
N PRO A 45 15.17 7.87 -3.58
CA PRO A 45 15.37 8.66 -4.78
C PRO A 45 14.66 10.01 -4.71
N SER A 46 15.24 11.04 -5.30
CA SER A 46 14.63 12.36 -5.43
C SER A 46 13.47 12.33 -6.43
N PRO A 47 12.50 13.27 -6.35
CA PRO A 47 11.47 13.43 -7.37
C PRO A 47 12.03 13.56 -8.81
N GLU A 48 13.19 14.20 -8.96
CA GLU A 48 13.88 14.32 -10.25
C GLU A 48 14.44 12.98 -10.74
N GLU A 49 15.04 12.19 -9.86
CA GLU A 49 15.51 10.82 -10.17
C GLU A 49 14.34 9.92 -10.57
N VAL A 50 13.20 10.02 -9.88
CA VAL A 50 11.96 9.29 -10.23
C VAL A 50 11.47 9.68 -11.63
N ARG A 51 11.39 10.99 -11.93
CA ARG A 51 10.99 11.46 -13.28
C ARG A 51 11.95 10.99 -14.37
N SER A 52 13.25 10.98 -14.08
CA SER A 52 14.29 10.53 -15.03
C SER A 52 14.19 9.04 -15.29
N GLN A 53 13.98 8.23 -14.24
CA GLN A 53 13.75 6.80 -14.35
C GLN A 53 12.44 6.49 -15.11
N ALA A 54 11.38 7.27 -14.87
CA ALA A 54 10.12 7.12 -15.62
C ALA A 54 10.32 7.31 -17.13
N LYS A 55 11.11 8.32 -17.54
CA LYS A 55 11.47 8.54 -18.94
C LYS A 55 12.27 7.37 -19.50
N ALA A 56 13.25 6.87 -18.75
CA ALA A 56 14.06 5.72 -19.17
C ALA A 56 13.21 4.46 -19.36
N GLN A 57 12.29 4.15 -18.43
CA GLN A 57 11.37 3.02 -18.53
C GLN A 57 10.43 3.14 -19.73
N HIS A 58 9.90 4.34 -19.98
CA HIS A 58 9.06 4.61 -21.14
C HIS A 58 9.80 4.37 -22.45
N LEU A 59 11.03 4.88 -22.58
CA LEU A 59 11.86 4.67 -23.77
C LEU A 59 12.23 3.19 -23.97
N ALA A 60 12.42 2.44 -22.89
CA ALA A 60 12.66 1.00 -22.93
C ALA A 60 11.40 0.16 -23.20
N GLY A 61 10.22 0.78 -23.31
CA GLY A 61 8.95 0.08 -23.48
C GLY A 61 8.54 -0.76 -22.25
N VAL A 62 9.13 -0.51 -21.09
CA VAL A 62 8.84 -1.23 -19.86
C VAL A 62 7.61 -0.60 -19.21
N CYS A 63 6.46 -1.25 -19.33
CA CYS A 63 5.25 -0.85 -18.62
C CYS A 63 5.01 -1.81 -17.44
N PRO A 64 5.04 -1.33 -16.19
CA PRO A 64 4.73 -2.16 -15.02
C PRO A 64 3.31 -2.73 -15.04
N ASP A 65 2.36 -2.03 -15.66
CA ASP A 65 0.96 -2.42 -15.72
C ASP A 65 0.35 -2.14 -17.10
N ASN A 66 0.02 -3.20 -17.82
CA ASN A 66 -0.55 -3.13 -19.16
C ASN A 66 -2.05 -2.77 -19.18
N ARG A 67 -2.72 -2.63 -18.02
CA ARG A 67 -4.18 -2.41 -17.90
C ARG A 67 -4.65 -0.96 -18.13
N LYS A 68 -3.75 -0.08 -18.61
CA LYS A 68 -3.97 1.29 -19.14
C LYS A 68 -5.14 2.09 -18.53
N THR A 69 -4.81 2.94 -17.56
CA THR A 69 -5.43 4.27 -17.37
C THR A 69 -4.37 5.30 -16.97
N PHE A 70 -3.28 5.38 -17.76
CA PHE A 70 -2.26 6.41 -17.56
C PHE A 70 -2.65 7.66 -18.34
N SER A 71 -2.80 8.77 -17.64
CA SER A 71 -3.03 10.07 -18.24
C SER A 71 -1.75 10.87 -18.09
N LEU A 72 -1.00 11.05 -19.19
CA LEU A 72 0.16 11.95 -19.20
C LEU A 72 -0.24 13.43 -19.35
N GLU A 73 -1.50 13.69 -19.72
CA GLU A 73 -2.03 15.02 -20.02
C GLU A 73 -3.32 15.30 -19.24
N GLY A 74 -3.59 16.59 -18.97
CA GLY A 74 -4.77 17.06 -18.24
C GLY A 74 -4.49 17.48 -16.78
N PRO A 75 -5.52 17.93 -16.04
CA PRO A 75 -5.36 18.43 -14.68
C PRO A 75 -4.96 17.35 -13.66
N HIS A 76 -5.19 16.08 -14.00
CA HIS A 76 -4.95 14.93 -13.13
C HIS A 76 -4.03 13.92 -13.83
N VAL A 77 -2.73 14.23 -13.83
CA VAL A 77 -1.69 13.40 -14.44
C VAL A 77 -1.46 12.17 -13.57
N ARG A 78 -1.55 10.99 -14.21
CA ARG A 78 -1.26 9.66 -13.67
C ARG A 78 -0.22 8.97 -14.56
N PRO A 79 1.07 9.32 -14.42
CA PRO A 79 2.13 8.61 -15.12
C PRO A 79 2.17 7.13 -14.72
N PRO A 80 2.78 6.27 -15.55
CA PRO A 80 3.15 4.94 -15.13
C PRO A 80 4.00 4.97 -13.84
N PRO A 81 3.76 4.03 -12.90
CA PRO A 81 4.62 3.87 -11.74
C PRO A 81 6.07 3.59 -12.15
N VAL A 82 7.00 3.94 -11.27
CA VAL A 82 8.42 3.74 -11.49
C VAL A 82 8.94 2.58 -10.65
N ILE A 83 9.85 1.79 -11.22
CA ILE A 83 10.48 0.66 -10.53
C ILE A 83 11.99 0.87 -10.52
N PHE A 84 12.57 0.82 -9.33
CA PHE A 84 14.01 0.71 -9.10
C PHE A 84 14.31 -0.70 -8.60
N LYS A 85 14.58 -1.62 -9.53
CA LYS A 85 14.77 -3.05 -9.21
C LYS A 85 15.91 -3.27 -8.22
N ASP A 86 17.03 -2.58 -8.42
CA ASP A 86 18.21 -2.69 -7.56
C ASP A 86 17.97 -2.19 -6.13
N LEU A 87 16.95 -1.36 -5.95
CA LEU A 87 16.53 -0.83 -4.65
C LEU A 87 15.35 -1.61 -4.04
N GLY A 88 14.76 -2.55 -4.77
CA GLY A 88 13.50 -3.18 -4.37
C GLY A 88 12.37 -2.16 -4.15
N LEU A 89 12.36 -1.09 -4.96
CA LEU A 89 11.49 0.07 -4.73
C LEU A 89 10.50 0.28 -5.88
N PHE A 90 9.25 0.49 -5.51
CA PHE A 90 8.15 0.87 -6.39
C PHE A 90 7.68 2.29 -6.01
N VAL A 91 7.49 3.14 -7.01
CA VAL A 91 7.08 4.53 -6.79
C VAL A 91 5.80 4.84 -7.58
N LYS A 92 4.72 5.11 -6.86
CA LYS A 92 3.49 5.68 -7.43
C LYS A 92 3.61 7.20 -7.38
N TRP A 93 3.37 7.88 -8.50
CA TRP A 93 3.53 9.33 -8.56
C TRP A 93 2.57 10.00 -9.53
N GLY A 94 2.46 11.33 -9.45
CA GLY A 94 1.65 12.17 -10.34
C GLY A 94 0.81 13.21 -9.59
N SER A 95 0.12 14.10 -10.31
CA SER A 95 -0.74 15.12 -9.68
C SER A 95 -2.08 14.55 -9.20
N ALA A 96 -2.42 13.32 -9.59
CA ALA A 96 -3.58 12.60 -9.07
C ALA A 96 -3.27 11.64 -7.92
N ALA A 97 -1.99 11.38 -7.63
CA ALA A 97 -1.59 10.65 -6.43
C ALA A 97 -1.84 11.52 -5.20
N ARG A 98 -2.15 10.91 -4.06
CA ARG A 98 -2.41 11.64 -2.82
C ARG A 98 -1.69 10.97 -1.67
N ILE A 99 -1.15 11.76 -0.74
CA ILE A 99 -0.50 11.26 0.49
C ILE A 99 -1.44 10.31 1.25
N SER A 100 -2.75 10.58 1.22
CA SER A 100 -3.78 9.71 1.83
C SER A 100 -3.72 8.26 1.37
N GLU A 101 -3.28 8.00 0.13
CA GLU A 101 -3.09 6.64 -0.37
C GLU A 101 -1.92 5.94 0.34
N GLY A 102 -0.80 6.64 0.53
CA GLY A 102 0.35 6.14 1.28
C GLY A 102 -0.01 5.93 2.76
N GLN A 103 -0.74 6.86 3.36
CA GLN A 103 -1.21 6.74 4.74
C GLN A 103 -2.16 5.55 4.95
N CYS A 104 -3.02 5.27 3.97
CA CYS A 104 -3.95 4.14 3.99
C CYS A 104 -3.23 2.78 3.95
N LEU A 105 -2.01 2.72 3.39
CA LEU A 105 -1.15 1.53 3.43
C LEU A 105 -0.26 1.51 4.69
N TYR A 106 0.27 2.66 5.08
CA TYR A 106 1.14 2.81 6.26
C TYR A 106 0.43 2.40 7.55
N ALA A 107 -0.80 2.88 7.77
CA ALA A 107 -1.54 2.61 9.00
C ALA A 107 -1.76 1.11 9.28
N PRO A 108 -2.36 0.31 8.37
CA PRO A 108 -2.49 -1.13 8.58
C PRO A 108 -1.15 -1.85 8.57
N GLY A 109 -0.14 -1.37 7.82
CA GLY A 109 1.20 -1.97 7.85
C GLY A 109 1.86 -1.90 9.23
N GLN A 110 1.64 -0.81 9.97
CA GLN A 110 2.14 -0.66 11.33
C GLN A 110 1.27 -1.38 12.38
N LEU A 111 -0.07 -1.35 12.21
CA LEU A 111 -1.02 -1.85 13.21
C LEU A 111 -1.35 -3.34 13.08
N LEU A 112 -1.37 -3.86 11.85
CA LEU A 112 -1.76 -5.23 11.51
C LEU A 112 -0.57 -6.00 10.94
N LYS A 113 0.62 -5.67 11.44
CA LYS A 113 1.87 -6.36 11.07
C LYS A 113 1.68 -7.87 11.26
N ASP A 114 2.15 -8.64 10.28
CA ASP A 114 2.05 -10.10 10.18
C ASP A 114 0.62 -10.67 10.00
N GLN A 115 -0.42 -9.83 10.02
CA GLN A 115 -1.82 -10.25 9.86
C GLN A 115 -2.42 -9.86 8.51
N VAL A 116 -1.93 -8.77 7.92
CA VAL A 116 -2.36 -8.28 6.61
C VAL A 116 -1.13 -8.04 5.75
N PRO A 117 -0.97 -8.74 4.61
CA PRO A 117 0.15 -8.53 3.72
C PRO A 117 -0.09 -7.24 2.91
N VAL A 118 0.42 -6.12 3.41
CA VAL A 118 0.50 -4.85 2.68
C VAL A 118 1.95 -4.55 2.30
N PRO A 119 2.21 -3.91 1.15
CA PRO A 119 3.54 -3.43 0.82
C PRO A 119 4.03 -2.44 1.89
N GLU A 120 5.28 -2.58 2.30
CA GLU A 120 5.89 -1.64 3.25
C GLU A 120 6.01 -0.24 2.61
N ILE A 121 5.57 0.79 3.32
CA ILE A 121 5.78 2.19 2.91
C ILE A 121 7.14 2.65 3.42
N TYR A 122 7.97 3.16 2.52
CA TYR A 122 9.27 3.75 2.87
C TYR A 122 9.18 5.26 3.07
N GLY A 123 8.20 5.90 2.44
CA GLY A 123 7.96 7.34 2.62
C GLY A 123 7.11 7.93 1.51
N TRP A 124 6.92 9.24 1.58
CA TRP A 124 6.28 10.03 0.53
C TRP A 124 6.84 11.46 0.50
N ARG A 125 6.68 12.12 -0.66
CA ARG A 125 7.11 13.50 -0.88
C ARG A 125 6.15 14.24 -1.80
N GLU A 126 6.14 15.56 -1.73
CA GLU A 126 5.50 16.42 -2.72
C GLU A 126 6.54 17.30 -3.44
N ASP A 127 6.45 17.37 -4.76
CA ASP A 127 7.30 18.24 -5.57
C ASP A 127 6.54 18.71 -6.82
N GLY A 128 6.50 20.03 -7.04
CA GLY A 128 5.90 20.62 -8.24
C GLY A 128 4.42 20.25 -8.45
N GLY A 129 3.64 20.10 -7.36
CA GLY A 129 2.23 19.69 -7.44
C GLY A 129 2.01 18.21 -7.77
N GLN A 130 3.06 17.40 -7.66
CA GLN A 130 2.99 15.95 -7.80
C GLN A 130 3.32 15.30 -6.46
N THR A 131 2.56 14.27 -6.10
CA THR A 131 2.87 13.43 -4.94
C THR A 131 3.66 12.21 -5.41
N PHE A 132 4.62 11.77 -4.59
CA PHE A 132 5.46 10.59 -4.79
C PHE A 132 5.30 9.68 -3.58
N ILE A 133 4.90 8.43 -3.78
CA ILE A 133 4.70 7.43 -2.74
C ILE A 133 5.71 6.31 -2.98
N TYR A 134 6.64 6.14 -2.04
CA TYR A 134 7.72 5.17 -2.08
C TYR A 134 7.32 3.94 -1.27
N MET A 135 7.25 2.78 -1.92
CA MET A 135 6.80 1.54 -1.31
C MET A 135 7.61 0.33 -1.80
N GLU A 136 7.52 -0.77 -1.07
CA GLU A 136 8.15 -2.04 -1.41
C GLU A 136 7.76 -2.52 -2.81
N TYR A 137 8.76 -2.95 -3.59
CA TYR A 137 8.54 -3.64 -4.86
C TYR A 137 8.43 -5.15 -4.65
N LEU A 138 7.22 -5.67 -4.78
CA LEU A 138 6.93 -7.10 -4.69
C LEU A 138 7.22 -7.82 -6.02
N HIS A 139 8.12 -8.80 -5.98
CA HIS A 139 8.40 -9.70 -7.09
C HIS A 139 7.37 -10.84 -7.13
N ALA A 140 6.09 -10.49 -7.30
CA ALA A 140 4.98 -11.43 -7.25
C ALA A 140 4.20 -11.47 -8.57
N GLN A 141 3.57 -12.62 -8.82
CA GLN A 141 2.59 -12.77 -9.90
C GLN A 141 1.21 -12.30 -9.40
N THR A 142 0.44 -11.64 -10.25
CA THR A 142 -0.93 -11.27 -9.87
C THR A 142 -1.85 -12.50 -9.90
N LEU A 143 -2.89 -12.49 -9.06
CA LEU A 143 -3.87 -13.58 -9.05
C LEU A 143 -4.51 -13.79 -10.43
N GLU A 144 -4.79 -12.71 -11.17
CA GLU A 144 -5.29 -12.76 -12.55
C GLU A 144 -4.37 -13.54 -13.49
N GLN A 145 -3.05 -13.34 -13.39
CA GLN A 145 -2.08 -14.06 -14.22
C GLN A 145 -1.94 -15.54 -13.82
N ALA A 146 -2.19 -15.86 -12.56
CA ALA A 146 -2.07 -17.22 -12.02
C ALA A 146 -3.37 -18.03 -12.13
N TRP A 147 -4.55 -17.38 -12.18
CA TRP A 147 -5.85 -17.99 -11.92
C TRP A 147 -6.14 -19.25 -12.74
N GLU A 148 -5.86 -19.19 -14.05
CA GLU A 148 -6.10 -20.31 -14.98
C GLU A 148 -5.19 -21.51 -14.73
N LYS A 149 -4.08 -21.32 -14.01
CA LYS A 149 -3.09 -22.38 -13.68
C LYS A 149 -3.29 -22.98 -12.28
N LEU A 150 -4.19 -22.41 -11.48
CA LEU A 150 -4.45 -22.87 -10.11
C LEU A 150 -5.44 -24.03 -10.11
N GLU A 151 -5.11 -25.07 -9.33
CA GLU A 151 -6.01 -26.20 -9.09
C GLU A 151 -7.19 -25.77 -8.19
N SER A 152 -8.24 -26.60 -8.13
CA SER A 152 -9.43 -26.32 -7.31
C SER A 152 -9.07 -26.08 -5.85
N ASP A 153 -8.15 -26.88 -5.32
CA ASP A 153 -7.75 -26.83 -3.92
C ASP A 153 -6.94 -25.55 -3.61
N ASP A 154 -6.11 -25.10 -4.54
CA ASP A 154 -5.37 -23.83 -4.43
C ASP A 154 -6.33 -22.63 -4.40
N ARG A 155 -7.35 -22.65 -5.27
CA ARG A 155 -8.38 -21.58 -5.30
C ARG A 155 -9.16 -21.51 -3.99
N VAL A 156 -9.47 -22.66 -3.38
CA VAL A 156 -10.13 -22.72 -2.07
C VAL A 156 -9.20 -22.17 -0.99
N SER A 157 -7.93 -22.56 -0.99
CA SER A 157 -6.92 -22.03 -0.06
C SER A 157 -6.81 -20.51 -0.13
N ILE A 158 -6.70 -19.94 -1.34
CA ILE A 158 -6.63 -18.48 -1.56
C ILE A 158 -7.90 -17.79 -1.05
N CYS A 159 -9.08 -18.34 -1.30
CA CYS A 159 -10.34 -17.80 -0.76
C CYS A 159 -10.34 -17.79 0.79
N CYS A 160 -9.79 -18.81 1.43
CA CYS A 160 -9.64 -18.86 2.88
C CYS A 160 -8.65 -17.82 3.40
N GLU A 161 -7.50 -17.65 2.73
CA GLU A 161 -6.50 -16.64 3.07
C GLU A 161 -7.07 -15.21 2.94
N LEU A 162 -7.73 -14.91 1.82
CA LEU A 162 -8.39 -13.62 1.61
C LEU A 162 -9.44 -13.34 2.69
N ARG A 163 -10.22 -14.35 3.08
CA ARG A 163 -11.21 -14.21 4.16
C ARG A 163 -10.54 -13.85 5.48
N THR A 164 -9.43 -14.50 5.82
CA THR A 164 -8.65 -14.19 7.03
C THR A 164 -8.13 -12.76 6.99
N ILE A 165 -7.55 -12.33 5.87
CA ILE A 165 -7.06 -10.96 5.68
C ILE A 165 -8.18 -9.94 5.86
N TYR A 166 -9.33 -10.15 5.22
CA TYR A 166 -10.49 -9.26 5.35
C TYR A 166 -11.03 -9.21 6.78
N ASN A 167 -11.06 -10.35 7.48
CA ASN A 167 -11.45 -10.36 8.88
C ASN A 167 -10.49 -9.50 9.69
N ASN A 168 -9.17 -9.67 9.55
CA ASN A 168 -8.18 -8.88 10.29
C ASN A 168 -8.34 -7.37 10.04
N ILE A 169 -8.54 -6.96 8.79
CA ILE A 169 -8.79 -5.55 8.44
C ILE A 169 -10.07 -5.02 9.12
N ARG A 170 -11.14 -5.83 9.20
CA ARG A 170 -12.41 -5.42 9.83
C ARG A 170 -12.35 -5.29 11.34
N HIS A 171 -11.33 -5.82 12.01
CA HIS A 171 -11.11 -5.61 13.44
C HIS A 171 -10.43 -4.26 13.73
N LEU A 172 -9.98 -3.54 12.70
CA LEU A 172 -9.46 -2.19 12.85
C LEU A 172 -10.62 -1.25 13.17
N GLU A 173 -10.64 -0.73 14.39
CA GLU A 173 -11.65 0.22 14.84
C GLU A 173 -11.11 1.65 14.80
N GLN A 174 -11.92 2.58 14.31
CA GLN A 174 -11.67 4.00 14.55
C GLN A 174 -12.05 4.31 15.98
N LYS A 175 -11.21 5.07 16.69
CA LYS A 175 -11.55 5.55 18.02
C LYS A 175 -12.86 6.38 17.96
N PRO A 176 -13.90 6.04 18.72
CA PRO A 176 -15.24 6.65 18.57
C PRO A 176 -15.27 8.18 18.64
N ALA A 177 -14.39 8.77 19.47
CA ALA A 177 -14.26 10.21 19.64
C ALA A 177 -13.47 10.92 18.51
N GLU A 178 -12.86 10.15 17.59
CA GLU A 178 -12.00 10.63 16.50
C GLU A 178 -12.42 10.01 15.16
N SER A 179 -13.70 9.63 15.03
CA SER A 179 -14.23 9.05 13.81
C SER A 179 -14.15 10.03 12.64
N PHE A 180 -13.75 9.52 11.49
CA PHE A 180 -13.66 10.30 10.25
C PHE A 180 -14.37 9.56 9.12
N ILE A 181 -15.09 10.32 8.29
CA ILE A 181 -15.67 9.85 7.03
C ILE A 181 -14.80 10.39 5.90
N GLY A 182 -14.17 9.51 5.13
CA GLY A 182 -13.29 9.87 4.02
C GLY A 182 -11.80 9.76 4.36
N THR A 183 -11.03 10.82 4.08
CA THR A 183 -9.58 10.84 4.33
C THR A 183 -9.30 10.69 5.82
N ILE A 184 -8.32 9.85 6.18
CA ILE A 184 -7.91 9.56 7.58
C ILE A 184 -7.48 10.80 8.38
N LEU A 185 -7.30 11.93 7.70
CA LEU A 185 -6.89 13.21 8.26
C LEU A 185 -8.04 14.16 8.59
N SER A 186 -9.29 13.84 8.21
CA SER A 186 -10.43 14.72 8.52
C SER A 186 -10.84 14.54 9.97
N THR A 187 -10.15 15.21 10.89
CA THR A 187 -10.75 15.56 12.16
C THR A 187 -11.96 16.44 11.82
N ALA A 188 -13.17 15.96 12.08
CA ALA A 188 -14.34 16.81 12.11
C ALA A 188 -14.10 17.82 13.25
N SER A 189 -13.63 19.03 12.91
CA SER A 189 -13.69 20.15 13.83
C SER A 189 -15.17 20.45 14.05
N ALA A 190 -15.74 19.89 15.11
CA ALA A 190 -16.99 20.36 15.67
C ALA A 190 -16.74 21.77 16.20
N PHE A 191 -16.94 22.77 15.34
CA PHE A 191 -17.25 24.11 15.79
C PHE A 191 -18.69 24.04 16.36
N PHE A 192 -18.80 24.20 17.68
CA PHE A 192 -20.05 24.58 18.34
C PHE A 192 -20.33 26.05 18.10
#